data_AF-A0A135SAJ9-F1
#
_entry.id   AF-A0A135SAJ9-F1
#
_cell.length_a   1.000
_cell.length_b   1.000
_cell.length_c   1.000
_cell.angle_alpha   90.00
_cell.angle_beta   90.00
_cell.angle_gamma   90.00
#
_symmetry.space_group_name_H-M   'P 1'
#
loop_
_entity.id
_entity.type
_entity.pdbx_description
1 polymer ?
#
loop_
_entity_poly.entity_id
_entity_poly.type
_entity_poly.pdbx_seq_one_letter_code
_entity_poly.pdbx_strand_id
1 'polypeptide(L)'
;MTNYVIVQITPIGIQDLGWKFWIVFTVLNAAFLPVIYLFYPETANRTLEDLDEYYRNNPPLFVIGDKDAIASKRPKKYVDRQEAHVQRVAHGNEVTEASENAVLSGEKHQAI
;
A
#
# COMPACT_ATOMS: atom_id res chain seq x y z
N MET A 1 -2.81 17.54 18.88
CA MET A 1 -3.56 18.78 18.59
C MET A 1 -5.07 18.52 18.48
N THR A 2 -5.53 17.65 17.59
CA THR A 2 -6.96 17.41 17.32
C THR A 2 -7.76 16.87 18.52
N ASN A 3 -7.20 15.92 19.28
CA ASN A 3 -7.86 15.39 20.49
C ASN A 3 -8.16 16.46 21.55
N TYR A 4 -7.26 17.43 21.72
CA TYR A 4 -7.46 18.52 22.69
C TYR A 4 -8.63 19.43 22.29
N VAL A 5 -8.72 19.78 21.00
CA VAL A 5 -9.81 20.62 20.46
C VAL A 5 -11.17 19.93 20.63
N ILE A 6 -11.26 18.64 20.34
CA ILE A 6 -12.50 17.86 20.48
C ILE A 6 -12.97 17.86 21.94
N VAL A 7 -12.06 17.66 22.88
CA VAL A 7 -12.39 17.63 24.32
C VAL A 7 -12.89 18.98 24.83
N GLN A 8 -12.43 20.10 24.27
CA GLN A 8 -12.91 21.43 24.67
C GLN A 8 -14.25 21.79 24.03
N ILE A 9 -14.51 21.38 22.78
CA ILE A 9 -15.73 21.74 22.04
C ILE A 9 -16.93 20.90 22.45
N THR A 10 -16.72 19.62 22.80
CA THR A 10 -17.77 18.68 23.17
C THR A 10 -18.59 19.10 24.41
N PRO A 11 -18.01 19.52 25.54
CA PRO A 11 -18.79 19.89 26.73
C PRO A 11 -19.65 21.14 26.48
N ILE A 12 -19.12 22.13 25.76
CA ILE A 12 -19.85 23.36 25.39
C ILE A 12 -21.01 23.01 24.46
N GLY A 13 -20.78 22.14 23.47
CA GLY A 13 -21.81 21.68 22.55
C GLY A 13 -22.94 20.90 23.23
N ILE A 14 -22.63 20.06 24.21
CA ILE A 14 -23.66 19.29 24.94
C ILE A 14 -24.47 20.18 25.89
N GLN A 15 -23.84 21.17 26.53
CA GLN A 15 -24.52 22.09 27.45
C GLN A 15 -25.53 23.00 26.73
N ASP A 16 -25.18 23.51 25.55
CA ASP A 16 -26.02 24.46 24.80
C ASP A 16 -27.05 23.78 23.88
N LEU A 17 -26.70 22.65 23.25
CA LEU A 17 -27.56 21.97 22.27
C LEU A 17 -28.22 20.70 22.80
N GLY A 18 -27.76 20.14 23.93
CA GLY A 18 -28.31 18.92 24.52
C GLY A 18 -28.37 17.76 23.53
N TRP A 19 -29.59 17.23 23.29
CA TRP A 19 -29.81 16.10 22.39
C TRP A 19 -29.46 16.39 20.92
N LYS A 20 -29.50 17.66 20.50
CA LYS A 20 -29.22 18.07 19.11
C LYS A 20 -27.74 17.92 18.75
N PHE A 21 -26.86 17.91 19.74
CA PHE A 21 -25.42 17.64 19.53
C PHE A 21 -25.18 16.28 18.88
N TRP A 22 -26.00 15.27 19.19
CA TRP A 22 -25.93 13.94 18.57
C TRP A 22 -26.23 13.96 17.06
N ILE A 23 -27.10 14.87 16.60
CA ILE A 23 -27.35 15.05 15.16
C ILE A 23 -26.10 15.60 14.48
N VAL A 24 -25.44 16.61 15.08
CA VAL A 24 -24.20 17.18 14.55
C VAL A 24 -23.10 16.13 14.49
N PHE A 25 -22.94 15.31 15.54
CA PHE A 25 -21.99 14.20 15.55
C PHE A 25 -22.26 13.19 14.44
N THR A 26 -23.53 12.82 14.23
CA THR A 26 -23.95 11.90 13.16
C THR A 26 -23.64 12.48 11.79
N VAL A 27 -23.96 13.76 11.54
CA VAL A 27 -23.69 14.43 10.26
C VAL A 27 -22.19 14.55 10.00
N LEU A 28 -21.40 14.88 11.02
CA LEU A 28 -19.95 14.95 10.89
C LEU A 28 -19.34 13.59 10.53
N ASN A 29 -19.76 12.51 11.21
CA ASN A 29 -19.35 11.15 10.87
C ASN A 29 -19.83 10.73 9.48
N ALA A 30 -21.07 11.06 9.13
CA ALA A 30 -21.65 10.77 7.82
C ALA A 30 -20.98 11.56 6.70
N ALA A 31 -20.40 12.73 6.97
CA ALA A 31 -19.59 13.50 6.02
C ALA A 31 -18.17 12.93 5.88
N PHE A 32 -17.58 12.41 6.96
CA PHE A 32 -16.28 11.76 6.90
C PHE A 32 -16.31 10.41 6.18
N LEU A 33 -17.39 9.63 6.31
CA LEU A 33 -17.51 8.31 5.69
C LEU A 33 -17.32 8.31 4.16
N PRO A 34 -18.01 9.17 3.36
CA PRO A 34 -17.79 9.23 1.92
C PRO A 34 -16.40 9.78 1.60
N VAL A 35 -15.88 10.74 2.37
CA VAL A 35 -14.53 11.28 2.15
C VAL A 35 -13.49 10.17 2.29
N ILE A 36 -13.57 9.35 3.35
CA ILE A 36 -12.67 8.21 3.53
C ILE A 36 -12.85 7.21 2.38
N TYR A 37 -14.10 6.88 2.02
CA TYR A 37 -14.39 5.94 0.94
C TYR A 37 -13.91 6.38 -0.45
N LEU A 38 -13.96 7.69 -0.74
CA LEU A 38 -13.61 8.27 -2.04
C LEU A 38 -12.11 8.54 -2.21
N PHE A 39 -11.44 8.96 -1.13
CA PHE A 39 -10.07 9.46 -1.18
C PHE A 39 -9.03 8.48 -0.62
N TYR A 40 -9.43 7.52 0.23
CA TYR A 40 -8.50 6.54 0.78
C TYR A 40 -8.64 5.20 0.05
N PRO A 41 -7.69 4.83 -0.84
CA PRO A 41 -7.65 3.49 -1.40
C PRO A 41 -7.37 2.46 -0.30
N GLU A 42 -7.81 1.23 -0.52
CA GLU A 42 -7.58 0.17 0.45
C GLU A 42 -6.08 -0.17 0.51
N THR A 43 -5.50 0.07 1.69
CA THR A 43 -4.07 -0.12 1.98
C THR A 43 -3.79 -1.46 2.64
N ALA A 44 -4.83 -2.19 3.07
CA ALA A 44 -4.66 -3.50 3.69
C ALA A 44 -4.00 -4.49 2.73
N ASN A 45 -3.00 -5.22 3.23
CA ASN A 45 -2.33 -6.33 2.52
C ASN A 45 -1.58 -5.91 1.24
N ARG A 46 -1.15 -4.64 1.14
CA ARG A 46 -0.27 -4.11 0.09
C ARG A 46 1.13 -3.83 0.64
N THR A 47 2.14 -4.07 -0.19
CA THR A 47 3.51 -3.66 0.14
C THR A 47 3.71 -2.18 -0.17
N LEU A 48 4.71 -1.55 0.47
CA LEU A 48 5.04 -0.14 0.20
C LEU A 48 5.48 0.07 -1.26
N GLU A 49 6.14 -0.92 -1.86
CA GLU A 49 6.56 -0.91 -3.27
C GLU A 49 5.34 -0.91 -4.22
N ASP A 50 4.32 -1.72 -3.92
CA ASP A 50 3.08 -1.77 -4.71
C ASP A 50 2.32 -0.43 -4.66
N LEU A 51 2.33 0.24 -3.49
CA LEU A 51 1.67 1.52 -3.30
C LEU A 51 2.41 2.66 -4.02
N ASP A 52 3.73 2.67 -3.96
CA ASP A 52 4.57 3.66 -4.65
C ASP A 52 4.47 3.53 -6.18
N GLU A 53 4.41 2.30 -6.70
CA GLU A 53 4.11 2.06 -8.13
C GLU A 53 2.69 2.48 -8.51
N TYR A 54 1.71 2.23 -7.65
CA TYR A 54 0.33 2.66 -7.88
C TYR A 54 0.23 4.19 -8.06
N TYR A 55 0.83 4.97 -7.17
CA TYR A 55 0.83 6.43 -7.26
C TYR A 55 1.68 6.97 -8.42
N ARG A 56 2.75 6.27 -8.83
CA ARG A 56 3.54 6.62 -10.03
C ARG A 56 2.75 6.52 -11.34
N ASN A 57 1.73 5.67 -11.40
CA ASN A 57 0.94 5.45 -12.61
C ASN A 57 -0.20 6.48 -12.79
N ASN A 58 -0.19 7.60 -12.06
CA ASN A 58 -1.22 8.65 -12.09
C ASN A 58 -2.65 8.10 -11.91
N PRO A 59 -2.97 7.51 -10.75
CA PRO A 59 -4.31 7.03 -10.49
C PRO A 59 -5.30 8.21 -10.44
N PRO A 60 -6.56 8.01 -10.85
CA PRO A 60 -7.58 9.03 -10.76
C PRO A 60 -7.78 9.42 -9.29
N LEU A 61 -8.01 10.72 -9.05
CA LEU A 61 -8.24 11.30 -7.71
C LEU A 61 -9.44 10.64 -6.97
N PHE A 62 -10.35 10.04 -7.72
CA PHE A 62 -11.51 9.31 -7.20
C PHE A 62 -11.27 7.81 -7.29
N VAL A 63 -11.14 7.16 -6.12
CA VAL A 63 -10.85 5.73 -5.97
C VAL A 63 -11.98 4.83 -6.51
N ILE A 64 -13.21 5.36 -6.67
CA ILE A 64 -14.41 4.62 -7.11
C ILE A 64 -14.24 3.92 -8.47
N GLY A 65 -13.40 4.44 -9.35
CA GLY A 65 -13.22 3.91 -10.71
C GLY A 65 -12.30 2.69 -10.80
N ASP A 66 -11.50 2.42 -9.77
CA ASP A 66 -10.40 1.47 -9.87
C ASP A 66 -10.65 0.26 -8.95
N LYS A 67 -11.02 -0.87 -9.57
CA LYS A 67 -11.20 -2.15 -8.87
C LYS A 67 -9.92 -2.61 -8.17
N ASP A 68 -8.74 -2.23 -8.68
CA ASP A 68 -7.46 -2.61 -8.09
C ASP A 68 -7.14 -1.80 -6.83
N ALA A 69 -7.80 -0.65 -6.61
CA ALA A 69 -7.65 0.21 -5.44
C ALA A 69 -8.66 -0.08 -4.31
N ILE A 70 -9.79 -0.75 -4.64
CA ILE A 70 -10.86 -1.09 -3.69
C ILE A 70 -10.73 -2.54 -3.20
N ALA A 71 -10.03 -3.40 -3.95
CA ALA A 71 -9.87 -4.81 -3.60
C ALA A 71 -8.89 -5.02 -2.43
N SER A 72 -9.41 -5.54 -1.31
CA SER A 72 -8.66 -5.99 -0.13
C SER A 72 -7.69 -7.15 -0.41
N LYS A 73 -7.92 -7.94 -1.48
CA LYS A 73 -6.97 -8.97 -1.92
C LYS A 73 -5.85 -8.36 -2.76
N ARG A 74 -4.61 -8.74 -2.46
CA ARG A 74 -3.44 -8.42 -3.30
C ARG A 74 -3.70 -8.93 -4.74
N PRO A 75 -3.80 -8.04 -5.76
CA PRO A 75 -4.04 -8.41 -7.14
C PRO A 75 -2.89 -9.28 -7.61
N LYS A 76 -3.22 -10.35 -8.35
CA LYS A 76 -2.24 -11.34 -8.83
C LYS A 76 -1.08 -10.72 -9.60
N LYS A 77 -1.32 -9.60 -10.30
CA LYS A 77 -0.30 -8.82 -11.04
C LYS A 77 0.94 -8.45 -10.21
N TYR A 78 0.79 -8.24 -8.90
CA TYR A 78 1.92 -7.95 -8.02
C TYR A 78 2.64 -9.21 -7.53
N VAL A 79 1.90 -10.31 -7.33
CA VAL A 79 2.46 -11.62 -6.95
C VAL A 79 3.28 -12.20 -8.10
N ASP A 80 2.73 -12.20 -9.32
CA ASP A 80 3.37 -12.74 -10.52
C ASP A 80 4.68 -12.01 -10.84
N ARG A 81 4.74 -10.68 -10.58
CA ARG A 81 5.98 -9.91 -10.74
C ARG A 81 7.01 -10.22 -9.68
N GLN A 82 6.59 -10.40 -8.42
CA GLN A 82 7.51 -10.76 -7.36
C GLN A 82 8.14 -12.13 -7.62
N GLU A 83 7.36 -13.08 -8.13
CA GLU A 83 7.85 -14.39 -8.58
C GLU A 83 8.84 -14.25 -9.76
N ALA A 84 8.53 -13.42 -10.75
CA ALA A 84 9.42 -13.17 -11.88
C ALA A 84 10.75 -12.49 -11.46
N HIS A 85 10.73 -11.59 -10.48
CA HIS A 85 11.93 -10.97 -9.93
C HIS A 85 12.80 -11.98 -9.17
N VAL A 86 12.19 -12.82 -8.34
CA VAL A 86 12.92 -13.88 -7.61
C VAL A 86 13.55 -14.88 -8.58
N GLN A 87 12.84 -15.28 -9.64
CA GLN A 87 13.37 -16.18 -10.66
C GLN A 87 14.55 -15.56 -11.43
N ARG A 88 14.48 -14.27 -11.78
CA ARG A 88 15.59 -13.59 -12.48
C ARG A 88 16.84 -13.46 -11.61
N VAL A 89 16.67 -13.16 -10.31
CA VAL A 89 17.79 -13.08 -9.37
C VAL A 89 18.39 -14.47 -9.12
N ALA A 90 17.54 -15.50 -8.94
CA ALA A 90 17.99 -16.88 -8.81
C ALA A 90 18.79 -17.34 -10.04
N HIS A 91 18.24 -17.12 -11.25
CA HIS A 91 18.92 -17.45 -12.49
C HIS A 91 20.23 -16.67 -12.68
N GLY A 92 20.25 -15.39 -12.30
CA GLY A 92 21.47 -14.58 -12.33
C GLY A 92 22.56 -15.13 -11.41
N ASN A 93 22.21 -15.55 -10.19
CA ASN A 93 23.14 -16.18 -9.26
C ASN A 93 23.65 -17.52 -9.81
N GLU A 94 22.78 -18.38 -10.35
CA GLU A 94 23.17 -19.66 -10.95
C GLU A 94 24.16 -19.48 -12.11
N VAL A 95 23.94 -18.48 -12.97
CA VAL A 95 24.83 -18.18 -14.10
C VAL A 95 26.18 -17.64 -13.62
N THR A 96 26.17 -16.81 -12.57
CA THR A 96 27.40 -16.25 -11.99
C THR A 96 28.23 -17.34 -11.32
N GLU A 97 27.59 -18.23 -10.56
CA GLU A 97 28.23 -19.40 -9.96
C GLU A 97 28.76 -20.38 -11.01
N ALA A 98 28.01 -20.60 -12.11
CA ALA A 98 28.47 -21.45 -13.21
C ALA A 98 29.69 -20.84 -13.93
N SER A 99 29.70 -19.53 -14.16
CA SER A 99 30.83 -18.82 -14.75
C SER A 99 32.07 -18.88 -13.85
N GLU A 100 31.91 -18.67 -12.54
CA GLU A 100 33.01 -18.73 -11.57
C GLU A 100 33.60 -20.15 -11.49
N ASN A 101 32.75 -21.17 -11.43
CA ASN A 101 33.19 -22.57 -11.42
C ASN A 101 33.87 -22.99 -12.74
N ALA A 102 33.42 -22.47 -13.87
CA ALA A 102 34.05 -22.74 -15.17
C ALA A 102 35.45 -22.09 -15.28
N VAL A 103 35.61 -20.87 -14.76
CA VAL A 103 36.90 -20.18 -14.70
C VAL A 103 37.88 -20.93 -13.79
N LEU A 104 37.44 -21.33 -12.60
CA LEU A 104 38.24 -22.12 -11.65
C LEU A 104 38.62 -23.50 -12.20
N SER A 105 37.77 -24.10 -13.04
CA SER A 105 38.06 -25.36 -13.75
C SER A 105 39.09 -25.17 -14.86
N GLY A 106 38.97 -24.08 -15.62
CA GLY A 106 39.92 -23.70 -16.68
C GLY A 106 41.32 -23.41 -16.15
N GLU A 107 41.44 -22.68 -15.03
CA GLU A 107 42.74 -22.41 -14.40
C GLU A 107 43.43 -23.68 -13.89
N LYS A 108 42.66 -24.63 -13.34
CA LYS A 108 43.21 -25.92 -12.89
C LYS A 108 43.73 -26.78 -14.04
N HIS A 109 43.17 -26.65 -15.24
CA HIS A 109 43.60 -27.39 -16.42
C HIS A 109 44.87 -26.78 -17.07
N GLN A 110 45.15 -25.49 -16.81
CA GLN A 110 46.31 -24.79 -17.36
C GLN A 110 47.56 -24.91 -16.46
N ALA A 111 47.42 -25.44 -15.24
CA ALA A 111 48.47 -25.57 -14.23
C ALA A 111 49.12 -26.98 -14.15
N ILE A 112 48.89 -27.84 -15.15
CA ILE A 112 49.42 -29.23 -15.22
C ILE A 112 50.31 -29.39 -16.45
#